data_AF-A0A2V8QWF6-F1
#
_entry.id   AF-A0A2V8QWF6-F1
#
_cell.length_a   1.000
_cell.length_b   1.000
_cell.length_c   1.000
_cell.angle_alpha   90.00
_cell.angle_beta   90.00
_cell.angle_gamma   90.00
#
_symmetry.space_group_name_H-M   'P 1'
#
loop_
_entity.id
_entity.type
_entity.pdbx_description
1 polymer ?
#
loop_
_entity_poly.entity_id
_entity_poly.type
_entity_poly.pdbx_seq_one_letter_code
_entity_poly.pdbx_strand_id
1 'polypeptide(L)' 'MLAIDLDPQGNLAVGLGVDPREIRKTTFRLLMDDAPDMDQYIQKIKPNLDLIPNALEP' A
#
# COMPACT_ATOMS: atom_id res chain seq x y z
N MET A 1 14.16 1.49 2.53
CA MET A 1 13.55 0.15 2.36
C MET A 1 12.13 0.36 1.88
N LEU A 2 11.69 -0.37 0.87
CA LEU A 2 10.31 -0.34 0.40
C LEU A 2 9.64 -1.65 0.80
N ALA A 3 8.64 -1.56 1.67
CA ALA A 3 7.78 -2.68 2.00
C ALA A 3 6.61 -2.71 1.02
N ILE A 4 6.21 -3.90 0.57
CA ILE A 4 5.10 -4.08 -0.36
C ILE A 4 4.18 -5.12 0.26
N ASP A 5 2.93 -4.74 0.52
CA ASP A 5 1.91 -5.66 1.02
C ASP A 5 1.21 -6.33 -0.16
N LEU A 6 1.16 -7.65 -0.17
CA LEU A 6 0.50 -8.46 -1.19
C LEU A 6 -0.68 -9.26 -0.61
N ASP A 7 -0.86 -9.24 0.71
CA ASP A 7 -1.97 -9.94 1.36
C ASP A 7 -3.24 -9.07 1.18
N PRO A 8 -4.34 -9.61 0.60
CA PRO A 8 -5.61 -8.89 0.53
C PRO A 8 -6.10 -8.37 1.88
N GLN A 9 -5.73 -8.99 2.99
CA GLN A 9 -6.12 -8.54 4.33
C GLN A 9 -5.42 -7.24 4.78
N GLY A 10 -4.28 -6.88 4.19
CA GLY A 10 -3.59 -5.61 4.50
C GLY A 10 -2.91 -5.56 5.87
N ASN A 11 -2.56 -6.72 6.43
CA ASN A 11 -2.04 -6.82 7.80
C ASN A 11 -0.73 -6.06 8.02
N LEU A 12 0.12 -5.93 6.99
CA LEU A 12 1.37 -5.19 7.10
C LEU A 12 1.10 -3.69 7.27
N ALA A 13 0.18 -3.13 6.49
CA ALA A 13 -0.23 -1.73 6.60
C ALA A 13 -0.81 -1.42 7.99
N VAL A 14 -1.69 -2.29 8.50
CA VAL A 14 -2.26 -2.16 9.86
C VAL A 14 -1.18 -2.22 10.93
N GLY A 15 -0.25 -3.17 10.84
CA GLY A 15 0.87 -3.30 11.76
C GLY A 15 1.82 -2.10 11.75
N LEU A 16 1.84 -1.33 10.66
CA LEU A 16 2.59 -0.09 10.51
C LEU A 16 1.78 1.17 10.88
N GLY A 17 0.54 1.02 11.35
CA GLY A 17 -0.32 2.12 11.82
C GLY A 17 -1.12 2.83 10.74
N VAL A 18 -1.23 2.24 9.54
CA VAL A 18 -2.08 2.77 8.45
C VAL A 18 -3.52 2.34 8.68
N ASP A 19 -4.47 3.28 8.61
CA ASP A 19 -5.90 2.97 8.65
C ASP A 19 -6.35 2.35 7.32
N PRO A 20 -6.86 1.09 7.32
CA PRO A 20 -7.31 0.43 6.09
C PRO A 20 -8.38 1.21 5.34
N ARG A 21 -9.21 1.99 6.04
CA ARG A 21 -10.30 2.78 5.45
C ARG A 21 -9.79 3.97 4.64
N GLU A 22 -8.54 4.36 4.81
CA GLU A 22 -7.89 5.44 4.07
C GLU A 22 -7.08 4.93 2.87
N ILE A 23 -6.90 3.60 2.73
CA ILE A 23 -6.18 3.03 1.61
C ILE A 23 -7.02 3.15 0.33
N ARG A 24 -6.48 3.86 -0.67
CA ARG A 24 -7.07 4.02 -2.01
C ARG A 24 -6.19 3.43 -3.11
N LYS A 25 -4.87 3.52 -2.95
CA LYS A 25 -3.87 3.02 -3.90
C LYS A 25 -3.29 1.72 -3.33
N THR A 26 -3.87 0.60 -3.74
CA THR A 26 -3.51 -0.74 -3.28
C THR A 26 -2.46 -1.36 -4.20
N THR A 27 -1.65 -2.29 -3.70
CA THR A 27 -0.78 -3.12 -4.55
C THR A 27 -1.60 -3.90 -5.58
N PHE A 28 -2.82 -4.32 -5.23
CA PHE A 28 -3.73 -4.93 -6.22
C PHE A 28 -4.02 -3.99 -7.40
N ARG A 29 -4.42 -2.74 -7.14
CA ARG A 29 -4.64 -1.73 -8.20
C ARG A 29 -3.38 -1.44 -8.99
N LEU A 30 -2.22 -1.39 -8.33
CA LEU A 30 -0.94 -1.18 -9.00
C LEU A 30 -0.66 -2.27 -10.05
N LEU A 31 -0.92 -3.53 -9.69
CA LEU A 31 -0.69 -4.67 -10.57
C LEU A 31 -1.70 -4.77 -11.73
N MET A 32 -2.86 -4.12 -11.60
CA MET A 32 -3.93 -4.11 -12.61
C MET A 32 -3.86 -2.89 -13.54
N ASP A 33 -3.01 -1.90 -13.23
CA ASP A 33 -2.86 -0.68 -14.03
C ASP A 33 -1.82 -0.91 -15.14
N ASP A 34 -2.18 -0.59 -16.38
CA ASP A 34 -1.31 -0.73 -17.56
C ASP A 34 -0.15 0.29 -17.55
N ALA A 35 -0.33 1.44 -16.89
CA ALA A 35 0.66 2.51 -16.81
C ALA A 35 0.54 3.33 -15.51
N PRO A 36 0.86 2.72 -14.34
CA PRO A 36 0.67 3.37 -13.06
C PRO A 36 1.68 4.50 -12.81
N ASP A 37 1.17 5.61 -12.27
CA ASP A 37 1.99 6.62 -11.61
C ASP A 37 2.47 6.11 -10.25
N MET A 38 3.69 5.54 -10.22
CA MET A 38 4.27 4.87 -9.05
C MET A 38 4.30 5.75 -7.79
N ASP A 39 4.48 7.06 -7.93
CA ASP A 39 4.58 7.99 -6.80
C ASP A 39 3.27 8.05 -6.00
N GLN A 40 2.12 7.75 -6.63
CA GLN A 40 0.82 7.70 -5.96
C GLN A 40 0.62 6.46 -5.09
N TYR A 41 1.41 5.40 -5.30
CA TYR A 41 1.28 4.14 -4.58
C TYR A 41 2.23 4.04 -3.38
N ILE A 42 3.27 4.88 -3.33
CA ILE A 42 4.29 4.84 -2.28
C ILE A 42 3.89 5.79 -1.14
N GLN A 43 3.72 5.22 0.06
CA GLN A 43 3.46 5.95 1.29
C GLN A 43 4.72 6.00 2.16
N LYS A 44 5.10 7.19 2.63
CA LYS A 44 6.17 7.33 3.62
C LYS A 44 5.64 6.98 5.00
N ILE A 45 6.25 5.97 5.64
CA ILE A 45 5.84 5.52 6.97
C ILE A 45 6.73 6.12 8.06
N LYS A 46 8.06 6.00 7.90
CA LYS A 46 9.06 6.58 8.81
C LYS A 46 10.41 6.72 8.08
N PRO A 47 11.43 7.37 8.68
CA PRO A 47 12.73 7.46 8.05
C PRO A 47 13.24 6.08 7.60
N ASN A 48 13.64 6.00 6.32
CA ASN A 48 14.14 4.80 5.66
C ASN A 48 13.11 3.66 5.44
N LEU A 49 11.81 3.89 5.67
CA LEU A 49 10.74 2.93 5.41
C LEU A 49 9.57 3.57 4.66
N ASP A 50 9.38 3.10 3.44
CA ASP A 50 8.23 3.38 2.60
C ASP A 50 7.37 2.12 2.46
N LEU A 51 6.09 2.28 2.10
CA LEU A 51 5.10 1.22 1.98
C LEU A 51 4.26 1.39 0.71
N ILE A 52 4.09 0.31 -0.05
CA ILE A 52 2.94 0.14 -0.96
C ILE A 52 1.95 -0.79 -0.25
N PRO A 53 0.81 -0.27 0.23
CA PRO A 53 -0.10 -1.04 1.06
C PRO A 53 -1.10 -1.83 0.21
N ASN A 54 -1.76 -2.79 0.86
CA ASN A 54 -2.93 -3.46 0.32
C ASN A 54 -4.03 -3.46 1.39
N ALA A 55 -5.27 -3.64 0.97
CA ALA A 55 -6.41 -3.77 1.85
C ALA A 55 -7.56 -4.43 1.08
N LEU A 56 -8.51 -5.02 1.80
CA LEU A 56 -9.78 -5.40 1.22
C LEU A 56 -10.48 -4.13 0.75
N GLU A 57 -10.79 -4.06 -0.53
CA GLU A 57 -11.61 -2.97 -1.04
C GLU A 57 -13.03 -3.13 -0.47
N PRO A 58 -13.65 -2.04 0.05
CA PRO A 58 -15.03 -2.07 0.51
C PRO A 58 -16.03 -2.33 -0.64
#